data_AF-W7ASW7-F1
#
_entry.id   AF-W7ASW7-F1
#
_cell.length_a   1.000
_cell.length_b   1.000
_cell.length_c   1.000
_cell.angle_alpha   90.00
_cell.angle_beta   90.00
_cell.angle_gamma   90.00
#
_symmetry.space_group_name_H-M   'P 1'
#
loop_
_entity.id
_entity.type
_entity.pdbx_description
1 polymer ?
#
loop_
_entity_poly.entity_id
_entity_poly.type
_entity_poly.pdbx_seq_one_letter_code
_entity_poly.pdbx_strand_id
1 'polypeptide(L)'
;MDITTCTIFVIFVLIIFILCGIFYNYFVKQNESTLLTLVVFILSLSTTFTLVLFIPIDIYLNLEISNLEISQKLISRFYKSMFWTLIFEAYILVPFSYFYLKNQKSYKNEFDDSLEACENVVESLKKTIYFIFFLVALSIIGLIYRPGHKISMEKGKELDYISDLFDVKHTGESAILFLMGCVVFIGVSFWVSYTSYGLACLPIELLKQKDIEYDKKEIEQRFENLKEKEALIKKKYNTPNEIKEDDKLEIVKINNMKRLLSKYNYKLQEIEKTSESWVSYILGIAFTFRVLTGLIFLTFSSIIYLSLLASITDKYFNSICAYKCGFVLDQINTLYNMVDSSLMFFSKYFPLDILVIASLALYIFCCSVYGIVNVGIRIFFIPLYKLKPKKTSPETMLVFCFVMIHIILVLVMSLLTIAPNYVTYGVQKIKIDDEIGYIKCSLKTDKHICKMSVLSVSHTLQTATFFPTGSLYLSYLDRLKDLDMNSESLDEQMNLLPLEKLT
;
A
#
# COMPACT_ATOMS: atom_id res chain seq x y z
N MET A 1 10.50 -2.93 26.45
CA MET A 1 9.34 -2.11 26.06
C MET A 1 8.73 -1.50 27.31
N ASP A 2 8.96 -0.20 27.52
CA ASP A 2 8.45 0.52 28.67
C ASP A 2 6.93 0.59 28.66
N ILE A 3 6.30 0.57 29.84
CA ILE A 3 4.85 0.64 30.01
C ILE A 3 4.25 1.85 29.27
N THR A 4 4.97 2.97 29.24
CA THR A 4 4.59 4.20 28.53
C THR A 4 4.50 4.01 27.01
N THR A 5 5.42 3.26 26.41
CA THR A 5 5.43 2.99 24.97
C THR A 5 4.29 2.03 24.59
N CYS A 6 4.02 1.02 25.43
CA CYS A 6 2.87 0.14 25.30
C CYS A 6 1.54 0.92 25.38
N THR A 7 1.39 1.81 26.35
CA THR A 7 0.15 2.58 26.51
C THR A 7 -0.09 3.53 25.34
N ILE A 8 0.95 4.22 24.86
CA ILE A 8 0.87 5.09 23.67
C ILE A 8 0.45 4.27 22.45
N PHE A 9 1.07 3.11 22.21
CA PHE A 9 0.71 2.26 21.08
C PHE A 9 -0.75 1.78 21.14
N VAL A 10 -1.21 1.31 22.31
CA VAL A 10 -2.61 0.90 22.51
C VAL A 10 -3.57 2.06 22.25
N ILE A 11 -3.25 3.28 22.69
CA ILE A 11 -4.04 4.48 22.40
C ILE A 11 -4.14 4.72 20.88
N PHE A 12 -3.03 4.62 20.14
CA PHE A 12 -3.06 4.76 18.68
C PHE A 12 -3.94 3.70 18.01
N VAL A 13 -3.84 2.43 18.43
CA VAL A 13 -4.67 1.35 17.90
C VAL A 13 -6.15 1.61 18.16
N LEU A 14 -6.52 2.07 19.35
CA LEU A 14 -7.91 2.44 19.68
C LEU A 14 -8.41 3.61 18.83
N ILE A 15 -7.59 4.64 18.61
CA ILE A 15 -7.92 5.76 17.73
C ILE A 15 -8.15 5.27 16.30
N ILE A 16 -7.28 4.40 15.77
CA ILE A 16 -7.44 3.79 14.45
C ILE A 16 -8.77 3.05 14.35
N PHE A 17 -9.13 2.25 15.35
CA PHE A 17 -10.38 1.50 15.38
C PHE A 17 -11.60 2.42 15.25
N ILE A 18 -11.60 3.53 16.01
CA ILE A 18 -12.66 4.56 15.95
C ILE A 18 -12.71 5.22 14.56
N LEU A 19 -11.56 5.62 14.03
CA LEU A 19 -11.46 6.26 12.70
C LEU A 19 -11.94 5.34 11.59
N CYS A 20 -11.64 4.04 11.66
CA CYS A 20 -12.13 3.04 10.70
C CYS A 20 -13.66 2.95 10.74
N GLY A 21 -14.28 2.98 11.93
CA GLY A 21 -15.73 3.00 12.07
C GLY A 21 -16.39 4.26 11.50
N ILE A 22 -15.78 5.44 11.75
CA ILE A 22 -16.24 6.72 11.17
C ILE A 22 -16.15 6.66 9.63
N PHE A 23 -15.02 6.16 9.11
CA PHE A 23 -14.80 6.03 7.67
C PHE A 23 -15.84 5.10 7.01
N TYR A 24 -16.12 3.95 7.62
CA TYR A 24 -17.15 3.03 7.13
C TYR A 24 -18.52 3.72 7.06
N ASN A 25 -18.93 4.40 8.14
CA ASN A 25 -20.21 5.09 8.22
C ASN A 25 -20.33 6.27 7.24
N TYR A 26 -19.21 6.87 6.85
CA TYR A 26 -19.20 7.95 5.86
C TYR A 26 -19.52 7.47 4.43
N PHE A 27 -19.04 6.27 4.04
CA PHE A 27 -19.23 5.74 2.68
C PHE A 27 -20.47 4.86 2.53
N VAL A 28 -20.80 4.06 3.55
CA VAL A 28 -21.85 3.05 3.47
C VAL A 28 -23.24 3.65 3.50
N LYS A 29 -24.14 3.06 2.72
CA LYS A 29 -25.58 3.31 2.81
C LYS A 29 -26.14 2.67 4.09
N GLN A 30 -26.53 3.49 5.07
CA GLN A 30 -26.97 3.05 6.41
C GLN A 30 -28.06 1.97 6.38
N ASN A 31 -29.07 2.11 5.51
CA ASN A 31 -30.19 1.15 5.43
C ASN A 31 -29.79 -0.27 5.01
N GLU A 32 -28.63 -0.45 4.36
CA GLU A 32 -28.16 -1.76 3.90
C GLU A 32 -27.01 -2.30 4.74
N SER A 33 -26.53 -1.53 5.72
CA SER A 33 -25.39 -1.91 6.53
C SER A 33 -25.71 -3.10 7.45
N THR A 34 -24.80 -4.06 7.48
CA THR A 34 -24.89 -5.26 8.33
C THR A 34 -23.73 -5.28 9.31
N LEU A 35 -23.95 -5.81 10.52
CA LEU A 35 -22.93 -5.89 11.58
C LEU A 35 -21.68 -6.66 11.13
N LEU A 36 -21.85 -7.76 10.38
CA LEU A 36 -20.74 -8.56 9.85
C LEU A 36 -19.76 -7.68 9.04
N THR A 37 -20.26 -6.94 8.07
CA THR A 37 -19.45 -6.06 7.19
C THR A 37 -18.77 -4.96 7.97
N LEU A 38 -19.45 -4.36 8.95
CA LEU A 38 -18.88 -3.33 9.82
C LEU A 38 -17.69 -3.89 10.60
N VAL A 39 -17.86 -5.05 11.26
CA VAL A 39 -16.82 -5.68 12.07
C VAL A 39 -15.63 -6.10 11.20
N VAL A 40 -15.88 -6.78 10.08
CA VAL A 40 -14.82 -7.24 9.17
C VAL A 40 -14.04 -6.08 8.57
N PHE A 41 -14.73 -5.00 8.19
CA PHE A 41 -14.09 -3.80 7.67
C PHE A 41 -13.20 -3.13 8.72
N ILE A 42 -13.73 -2.91 9.93
CA ILE A 42 -12.97 -2.26 11.00
C ILE A 42 -11.77 -3.13 11.40
N LEU A 43 -11.98 -4.45 11.59
CA LEU A 43 -10.93 -5.38 11.95
C LEU A 43 -9.81 -5.32 10.91
N SER A 44 -10.13 -5.58 9.64
CA SER A 44 -9.16 -5.63 8.54
C SER A 44 -8.41 -4.32 8.30
N LEU A 45 -9.09 -3.18 8.42
CA LEU A 45 -8.41 -1.88 8.26
C LEU A 45 -7.57 -1.54 9.50
N SER A 46 -8.03 -1.89 10.71
CA SER A 46 -7.27 -1.67 11.93
C SER A 46 -6.01 -2.53 12.00
N THR A 47 -6.06 -3.80 11.57
CA THR A 47 -4.90 -4.71 11.54
C THR A 47 -3.82 -4.21 10.59
N THR A 48 -4.21 -3.73 9.40
CA THR A 48 -3.26 -3.18 8.41
C THR A 48 -2.53 -1.94 8.93
N PHE A 49 -3.22 -0.97 9.53
CA PHE A 49 -2.57 0.20 10.12
C PHE A 49 -1.73 -0.15 11.35
N THR A 50 -2.18 -1.10 12.17
CA THR A 50 -1.42 -1.59 13.33
C THR A 50 -0.07 -2.16 12.90
N LEU A 51 -0.02 -2.92 11.79
CA LEU A 51 1.23 -3.45 11.22
C LEU A 51 2.19 -2.31 10.85
N VAL A 52 1.71 -1.24 10.22
CA VAL A 52 2.55 -0.10 9.83
C VAL A 52 3.08 0.67 11.04
N LEU A 53 2.24 0.90 12.06
CA LEU A 53 2.65 1.60 13.29
C LEU A 53 3.60 0.77 14.17
N PHE A 54 3.67 -0.54 13.96
CA PHE A 54 4.59 -1.41 14.67
C PHE A 54 6.04 -1.29 14.16
N ILE A 55 6.26 -0.76 12.96
CA ILE A 55 7.61 -0.66 12.35
C ILE A 55 8.58 0.19 13.19
N PRO A 56 8.23 1.40 13.64
CA PRO A 56 9.09 2.17 14.55
C PRO A 56 9.37 1.45 15.87
N ILE A 57 8.42 0.62 16.35
CA ILE A 57 8.57 -0.14 17.59
C ILE A 57 9.60 -1.26 17.40
N ASP A 58 9.57 -1.97 16.26
CA ASP A 58 10.63 -2.94 15.89
C ASP A 58 12.01 -2.27 15.88
N ILE A 59 12.12 -1.10 15.25
CA ILE A 59 13.39 -0.35 15.18
C ILE A 59 13.86 0.06 16.58
N TYR A 60 12.95 0.59 17.42
CA TYR A 60 13.27 1.02 18.78
C TYR A 60 13.71 -0.14 19.68
N LEU A 61 13.00 -1.27 19.64
CA LEU A 61 13.30 -2.44 20.49
C LEU A 61 14.61 -3.12 20.13
N ASN A 62 15.11 -2.97 18.89
CA ASN A 62 16.43 -3.46 18.51
C ASN A 62 17.59 -2.61 19.07
N LEU A 63 17.32 -1.46 19.71
CA LEU A 63 18.33 -0.61 20.34
C LEU A 63 18.64 -1.01 21.80
N GLU A 64 17.71 -1.67 22.50
CA GLU A 64 17.89 -2.08 23.90
C GLU A 64 18.72 -3.38 24.00
N ILE A 65 20.00 -3.25 24.37
CA ILE A 65 21.03 -4.31 24.34
C ILE A 65 20.74 -5.45 25.35
N SER A 66 20.05 -5.19 26.46
CA SER A 66 20.02 -6.09 27.61
C SER A 66 19.17 -7.37 27.45
N ASN A 67 18.20 -7.41 26.52
CA ASN A 67 17.32 -8.58 26.28
C ASN A 67 17.06 -8.84 24.77
N LEU A 68 18.03 -8.48 23.94
CA LEU A 68 17.87 -8.34 22.49
C LEU A 68 17.38 -9.62 21.77
N GLU A 69 17.90 -10.79 22.12
CA GLU A 69 17.52 -12.06 21.46
C GLU A 69 16.07 -12.49 21.75
N ILE A 70 15.62 -12.28 22.98
CA ILE A 70 14.25 -12.62 23.40
C ILE A 70 13.27 -11.68 22.70
N SER A 71 13.59 -10.38 22.66
CA SER A 71 12.81 -9.36 21.97
C SER A 71 12.71 -9.65 20.47
N GLN A 72 13.81 -10.00 19.79
CA GLN A 72 13.80 -10.32 18.35
C GLN A 72 12.94 -11.54 18.01
N LYS A 73 12.99 -12.61 18.81
CA LYS A 73 12.13 -13.79 18.63
C LYS A 73 10.65 -13.44 18.82
N LEU A 74 10.34 -12.59 19.79
CA LEU A 74 8.97 -12.12 20.05
C LEU A 74 8.45 -11.26 18.88
N ILE A 75 9.25 -10.29 18.42
CA ILE A 75 8.93 -9.41 17.28
C ILE A 75 8.73 -10.22 16.00
N SER A 76 9.61 -11.20 15.73
CA SER A 76 9.46 -12.10 14.58
C SER A 76 8.15 -12.89 14.63
N ARG A 77 7.80 -13.43 15.81
CA ARG A 77 6.52 -14.10 16.02
C ARG A 77 5.34 -13.17 15.80
N PHE A 78 5.44 -11.92 16.25
CA PHE A 78 4.41 -10.91 16.06
C PHE A 78 4.19 -10.57 14.58
N TYR A 79 5.25 -10.27 13.82
CA TYR A 79 5.14 -10.01 12.38
C TYR A 79 4.55 -11.22 11.64
N LYS A 80 5.07 -12.43 11.89
CA LYS A 80 4.54 -13.66 11.29
C LYS A 80 3.04 -13.81 11.59
N SER A 81 2.63 -13.56 12.84
CA SER A 81 1.21 -13.58 13.25
C SER A 81 0.38 -12.54 12.49
N MET A 82 0.84 -11.28 12.44
CA MET A 82 0.13 -10.19 11.74
C MET A 82 -0.01 -10.47 10.24
N PHE A 83 1.04 -10.95 9.59
CA PHE A 83 0.99 -11.30 8.17
C PHE A 83 0.03 -12.47 7.90
N TRP A 84 -0.01 -13.48 8.78
CA TRP A 84 -1.01 -14.55 8.70
C TRP A 84 -2.42 -14.04 8.87
N THR A 85 -2.65 -13.16 9.85
CA THR A 85 -3.95 -12.51 10.07
C THR A 85 -4.37 -11.71 8.85
N LEU A 86 -3.48 -10.93 8.21
CA LEU A 86 -3.80 -10.18 7.00
C LEU A 86 -4.12 -11.06 5.79
N ILE A 87 -3.38 -12.16 5.61
CA ILE A 87 -3.66 -13.14 4.54
C ILE A 87 -5.02 -13.80 4.79
N PHE A 88 -5.29 -14.22 6.02
CA PHE A 88 -6.59 -14.76 6.43
C PHE A 88 -7.72 -13.76 6.19
N GLU A 89 -7.52 -12.50 6.58
CA GLU A 89 -8.51 -11.44 6.39
C GLU A 89 -8.79 -11.20 4.89
N ALA A 90 -7.74 -11.08 4.08
CA ALA A 90 -7.86 -10.79 2.65
C ALA A 90 -8.46 -11.95 1.83
N TYR A 91 -8.10 -13.20 2.12
CA TYR A 91 -8.44 -14.34 1.26
C TYR A 91 -9.51 -15.28 1.85
N ILE A 92 -9.83 -15.16 3.14
CA ILE A 92 -10.86 -15.99 3.78
C ILE A 92 -11.97 -15.10 4.34
N LEU A 93 -11.68 -14.20 5.28
CA LEU A 93 -12.69 -13.43 6.00
C LEU A 93 -13.47 -12.47 5.08
N VAL A 94 -12.76 -11.68 4.27
CA VAL A 94 -13.36 -10.69 3.36
C VAL A 94 -14.15 -11.39 2.23
N PRO A 95 -13.62 -12.40 1.50
CA PRO A 95 -14.40 -13.12 0.49
C PRO A 95 -15.60 -13.85 1.07
N PHE A 96 -15.47 -14.51 2.22
CA PHE A 96 -16.59 -15.14 2.91
C PHE A 96 -17.70 -14.12 3.22
N SER A 97 -17.34 -12.98 3.81
CA SER A 97 -18.30 -11.92 4.14
C SER A 97 -18.96 -11.34 2.90
N TYR A 98 -18.21 -11.21 1.80
CA TYR A 98 -18.75 -10.74 0.53
C TYR A 98 -19.79 -11.71 -0.03
N PHE A 99 -19.49 -13.02 -0.08
CA PHE A 99 -20.43 -14.02 -0.58
C PHE A 99 -21.64 -14.18 0.34
N TYR A 100 -21.46 -14.08 1.65
CA TYR A 100 -22.55 -14.12 2.62
C TYR A 100 -23.59 -13.02 2.37
N LEU A 101 -23.14 -11.79 2.15
CA LEU A 101 -24.03 -10.66 1.84
C LEU A 101 -24.67 -10.79 0.47
N LYS A 102 -23.89 -11.21 -0.53
CA LYS A 102 -24.37 -11.35 -1.90
C LYS A 102 -25.47 -12.41 -1.97
N ASN A 103 -25.26 -13.56 -1.34
CA ASN A 103 -26.26 -14.61 -1.23
C ASN A 103 -27.51 -14.09 -0.49
N GLN A 104 -27.33 -13.46 0.68
CA GLN A 104 -28.44 -12.90 1.46
C GLN A 104 -29.31 -11.92 0.63
N LYS A 105 -28.71 -11.08 -0.21
CA LYS A 105 -29.45 -10.18 -1.09
C LYS A 105 -30.10 -10.88 -2.28
N SER A 106 -29.47 -11.89 -2.85
CA SER A 106 -30.02 -12.66 -3.97
C SER A 106 -31.35 -13.30 -3.58
N TYR A 107 -31.37 -14.01 -2.45
CA TYR A 107 -32.58 -14.67 -1.96
C TYR A 107 -33.68 -13.69 -1.59
N LYS A 108 -33.34 -12.57 -0.95
CA LYS A 108 -34.32 -11.51 -0.62
C LYS A 108 -35.03 -10.92 -1.85
N ASN A 109 -34.41 -10.98 -3.03
CA ASN A 109 -34.99 -10.48 -4.27
C ASN A 109 -35.78 -11.56 -5.04
N GLU A 110 -35.54 -12.84 -4.80
CA GLU A 110 -36.11 -13.95 -5.57
C GLU A 110 -37.27 -14.67 -4.87
N PHE A 111 -37.30 -14.78 -3.52
CA PHE A 111 -38.36 -15.46 -2.78
C PHE A 111 -38.60 -14.85 -1.38
N ASP A 112 -39.85 -14.86 -0.89
CA ASP A 112 -40.28 -14.26 0.40
C ASP A 112 -40.08 -15.19 1.62
N ASP A 113 -39.24 -16.22 1.48
CA ASP A 113 -38.91 -17.16 2.57
C ASP A 113 -37.51 -16.85 3.12
N SER A 114 -37.44 -16.61 4.43
CA SER A 114 -36.20 -16.35 5.15
C SER A 114 -35.26 -17.55 5.06
N LEU A 115 -34.23 -17.46 4.20
CA LEU A 115 -33.12 -18.42 4.15
C LEU A 115 -32.56 -18.67 5.55
N GLU A 116 -32.41 -19.93 5.94
CA GLU A 116 -31.84 -20.29 7.22
C GLU A 116 -30.36 -19.85 7.25
N ALA A 117 -29.93 -19.20 8.35
CA ALA A 117 -28.59 -18.61 8.43
C ALA A 117 -27.48 -19.65 8.21
N CYS A 118 -27.71 -20.90 8.62
CA CYS A 118 -26.79 -22.02 8.45
C CYS A 118 -26.56 -22.36 6.96
N GLU A 119 -27.63 -22.39 6.16
CA GLU A 119 -27.54 -22.67 4.73
C GLU A 119 -26.73 -21.59 4.01
N ASN A 120 -26.95 -20.32 4.37
CA ASN A 120 -26.18 -19.22 3.80
C ASN A 120 -24.69 -19.33 4.11
N VAL A 121 -24.33 -19.71 5.35
CA VAL A 121 -22.94 -19.89 5.76
C VAL A 121 -22.27 -21.00 4.94
N VAL A 122 -22.93 -22.14 4.78
CA VAL A 122 -22.40 -23.27 4.00
C VAL A 122 -22.20 -22.88 2.53
N GLU A 123 -23.19 -22.23 1.92
CA GLU A 123 -23.09 -21.80 0.52
C GLU A 123 -22.02 -20.72 0.31
N SER A 124 -21.83 -19.84 1.29
CA SER A 124 -20.77 -18.83 1.26
C SER A 124 -19.38 -19.47 1.40
N LEU A 125 -19.21 -20.44 2.30
CA LEU A 125 -17.96 -21.18 2.45
C LEU A 125 -17.59 -21.96 1.18
N LYS A 126 -18.57 -22.59 0.51
CA LYS A 126 -18.36 -23.25 -0.78
C LYS A 126 -17.80 -22.28 -1.83
N LYS A 127 -18.25 -21.03 -1.86
CA LYS A 127 -17.74 -20.01 -2.79
C LYS A 127 -16.35 -19.48 -2.39
N THR A 128 -16.05 -19.41 -1.09
CA THR A 128 -14.71 -19.01 -0.60
C THR A 128 -13.63 -20.06 -0.89
N ILE A 129 -13.99 -21.32 -1.18
CA ILE A 129 -13.03 -22.39 -1.43
C ILE A 129 -12.06 -22.08 -2.58
N TYR A 130 -12.48 -21.30 -3.59
CA TYR A 130 -11.61 -20.89 -4.69
C TYR A 130 -10.42 -20.03 -4.23
N PHE A 131 -10.64 -19.16 -3.23
CA PHE A 131 -9.57 -18.34 -2.65
C PHE A 131 -8.62 -19.18 -1.78
N ILE A 132 -9.16 -20.16 -1.05
CA ILE A 132 -8.35 -21.11 -0.27
C ILE A 132 -7.51 -21.97 -1.23
N PHE A 133 -8.11 -22.50 -2.29
CA PHE A 133 -7.40 -23.26 -3.32
C PHE A 133 -6.29 -22.42 -3.97
N PHE A 134 -6.56 -21.14 -4.25
CA PHE A 134 -5.55 -20.21 -4.74
C PHE A 134 -4.37 -20.05 -3.77
N LEU A 135 -4.62 -19.87 -2.47
CA LEU A 135 -3.57 -19.80 -1.45
C LEU A 135 -2.76 -21.11 -1.38
N VAL A 136 -3.44 -22.25 -1.35
CA VAL A 136 -2.79 -23.57 -1.31
C VAL A 136 -1.93 -23.79 -2.55
N ALA A 137 -2.43 -23.44 -3.74
CA ALA A 137 -1.66 -23.52 -4.98
C ALA A 137 -0.41 -22.64 -4.94
N LEU A 138 -0.51 -21.39 -4.47
CA LEU A 138 0.65 -20.51 -4.30
C LEU A 138 1.66 -21.06 -3.29
N SER A 139 1.19 -21.65 -2.17
CA SER A 139 2.08 -22.30 -1.19
C SER A 139 2.79 -23.52 -1.77
N ILE A 140 2.11 -24.36 -2.55
CA ILE A 140 2.72 -25.51 -3.25
C ILE A 140 3.77 -25.03 -4.25
N ILE A 141 3.45 -24.01 -5.05
CA ILE A 141 4.41 -23.40 -5.99
C ILE A 141 5.63 -22.86 -5.23
N GLY A 142 5.41 -22.20 -4.08
CA GLY A 142 6.50 -21.70 -3.23
C GLY A 142 7.40 -22.78 -2.66
N LEU A 143 6.82 -23.93 -2.29
CA LEU A 143 7.59 -25.10 -1.86
C LEU A 143 8.41 -25.70 -3.01
N ILE A 144 7.85 -25.77 -4.22
CA ILE A 144 8.53 -26.33 -5.40
C ILE A 144 9.65 -25.40 -5.89
N TYR A 145 9.40 -24.08 -5.92
CA TYR A 145 10.27 -23.13 -6.61
C TYR A 145 11.41 -22.58 -5.73
N ARG A 146 11.72 -23.16 -4.56
CA ARG A 146 12.82 -22.70 -3.69
C ARG A 146 14.14 -22.55 -4.49
N PRO A 147 14.60 -21.32 -4.79
CA PRO A 147 15.75 -21.14 -5.64
C PRO A 147 17.01 -21.11 -4.77
N GLY A 148 17.92 -22.05 -5.02
CA GLY A 148 19.19 -22.19 -4.31
C GLY A 148 19.59 -23.62 -3.99
N HIS A 149 18.64 -24.56 -3.88
CA HIS A 149 18.97 -25.92 -3.43
C HIS A 149 19.38 -26.89 -4.55
N LYS A 150 19.12 -26.54 -5.82
CA LYS A 150 19.54 -27.37 -6.98
C LYS A 150 21.05 -27.42 -7.18
N ILE A 151 21.83 -26.53 -6.56
CA ILE A 151 23.29 -26.46 -6.76
C ILE A 151 24.05 -27.38 -5.77
N SER A 152 23.41 -27.82 -4.68
CA SER A 152 24.03 -28.66 -3.64
C SER A 152 23.60 -30.13 -3.66
N MET A 153 22.91 -30.59 -4.71
CA MET A 153 22.45 -31.99 -4.78
C MET A 153 23.53 -32.89 -5.40
N GLU A 154 24.15 -33.73 -4.57
CA GLU A 154 24.78 -34.96 -5.03
C GLU A 154 23.71 -35.90 -5.62
N LYS A 155 24.00 -36.51 -6.78
CA LYS A 155 23.13 -37.51 -7.42
C LYS A 155 22.88 -38.68 -6.45
N GLY A 156 21.62 -38.95 -6.10
CA GLY A 156 21.22 -40.15 -5.34
C GLY A 156 20.40 -39.91 -4.05
N LYS A 157 20.17 -38.65 -3.63
CA LYS A 157 19.43 -38.30 -2.40
C LYS A 157 18.04 -37.71 -2.66
N GLU A 158 17.24 -38.34 -3.52
CA GLU A 158 15.90 -37.85 -3.87
C GLU A 158 14.87 -38.05 -2.75
N LEU A 159 15.02 -39.09 -1.93
CA LEU A 159 14.16 -39.35 -0.78
C LEU A 159 14.45 -38.39 0.39
N ASP A 160 15.73 -38.08 0.64
CA ASP A 160 16.12 -37.07 1.62
C ASP A 160 15.58 -35.69 1.21
N TYR A 161 15.56 -35.38 -0.10
CA TYR A 161 14.94 -34.16 -0.62
C TYR A 161 13.43 -34.08 -0.32
N ILE A 162 12.68 -35.18 -0.45
CA ILE A 162 11.25 -35.19 -0.12
C ILE A 162 11.05 -35.03 1.39
N SER A 163 11.83 -35.71 2.23
CA SER A 163 11.72 -35.56 3.68
C SER A 163 12.11 -34.15 4.17
N ASP A 164 13.13 -33.55 3.54
CA ASP A 164 13.58 -32.19 3.86
C ASP A 164 12.59 -31.15 3.32
N LEU A 165 11.95 -31.40 2.18
CA LEU A 165 10.85 -30.58 1.64
C LEU A 165 9.64 -30.55 2.59
N PHE A 166 9.37 -31.65 3.29
CA PHE A 166 8.32 -31.76 4.31
C PHE A 166 8.77 -31.38 5.73
N ASP A 167 10.02 -30.93 5.95
CA ASP A 167 10.46 -30.44 7.28
C ASP A 167 9.87 -29.05 7.58
N VAL A 168 8.63 -29.07 8.09
CA VAL A 168 7.76 -27.93 8.38
C VAL A 168 8.44 -26.84 9.23
N LYS A 169 9.48 -27.19 9.99
CA LYS A 169 10.12 -26.28 10.95
C LYS A 169 10.99 -25.21 10.28
N HIS A 170 11.63 -25.52 9.16
CA HIS A 170 12.53 -24.60 8.44
C HIS A 170 12.10 -24.33 6.99
N THR A 171 11.47 -25.29 6.31
CA THR A 171 11.01 -25.10 4.91
C THR A 171 9.70 -24.32 4.81
N GLY A 172 8.82 -24.45 5.80
CA GLY A 172 7.58 -23.69 5.89
C GLY A 172 7.84 -22.17 5.85
N GLU A 173 8.91 -21.70 6.46
CA GLU A 173 9.27 -20.27 6.47
C GLU A 173 9.59 -19.72 5.09
N SER A 174 10.30 -20.49 4.24
CA SER A 174 10.61 -20.08 2.88
C SER A 174 9.36 -20.01 1.98
N ALA A 175 8.46 -20.98 2.12
CA ALA A 175 7.20 -20.99 1.37
C ALA A 175 6.27 -19.83 1.76
N ILE A 176 6.27 -19.44 3.04
CA ILE A 176 5.50 -18.28 3.54
C ILE A 176 6.03 -16.97 2.94
N LEU A 177 7.36 -16.79 2.88
CA LEU A 177 7.95 -15.60 2.26
C LEU A 177 7.64 -15.50 0.76
N PHE A 178 7.64 -16.64 0.07
CA PHE A 178 7.20 -16.70 -1.33
C PHE A 178 5.72 -16.31 -1.48
N LEU A 179 4.83 -16.89 -0.65
CA LEU A 179 3.41 -16.56 -0.63
C LEU A 179 3.20 -15.05 -0.41
N MET A 180 3.88 -14.47 0.58
CA MET A 180 3.86 -13.03 0.82
C MET A 180 4.32 -12.24 -0.40
N GLY A 181 5.37 -12.69 -1.11
CA GLY A 181 5.83 -12.08 -2.35
C GLY A 181 4.77 -12.06 -3.45
N CYS A 182 4.06 -13.15 -3.65
CA CYS A 182 2.95 -13.20 -4.61
C CYS A 182 1.81 -12.24 -4.22
N VAL A 183 1.44 -12.18 -2.94
CA VAL A 183 0.40 -11.27 -2.44
C VAL A 183 0.83 -9.80 -2.60
N VAL A 184 2.07 -9.46 -2.25
CA VAL A 184 2.66 -8.13 -2.47
C VAL A 184 2.66 -7.78 -3.95
N PHE A 185 3.01 -8.73 -4.83
CA PHE A 185 3.02 -8.51 -6.28
C PHE A 185 1.62 -8.14 -6.83
N ILE A 186 0.57 -8.81 -6.37
CA ILE A 186 -0.82 -8.43 -6.68
C ILE A 186 -1.09 -7.00 -6.17
N GLY A 187 -0.65 -6.68 -4.96
CA GLY A 187 -0.77 -5.35 -4.40
C GLY A 187 -0.06 -4.26 -5.18
N VAL A 188 1.10 -4.55 -5.78
CA VAL A 188 1.84 -3.58 -6.61
C VAL A 188 0.99 -3.13 -7.79
N SER A 189 0.20 -4.04 -8.39
CA SER A 189 -0.75 -3.67 -9.44
C SER A 189 -1.79 -2.64 -8.96
N PHE A 190 -2.31 -2.80 -7.74
CA PHE A 190 -3.26 -1.84 -7.16
C PHE A 190 -2.58 -0.52 -6.76
N TRP A 191 -1.37 -0.58 -6.22
CA TRP A 191 -0.56 0.58 -5.86
C TRP A 191 -0.28 1.46 -7.07
N VAL A 192 0.19 0.85 -8.17
CA VAL A 192 0.46 1.56 -9.42
C VAL A 192 -0.82 2.13 -10.02
N SER A 193 -1.96 1.46 -9.89
CA SER A 193 -3.23 1.95 -10.48
C SER A 193 -3.88 3.07 -9.67
N TYR A 194 -3.98 2.93 -8.34
CA TYR A 194 -4.77 3.83 -7.50
C TYR A 194 -3.90 4.80 -6.70
N THR A 195 -2.84 4.31 -6.06
CA THR A 195 -1.99 5.15 -5.20
C THR A 195 -1.17 6.13 -6.03
N SER A 196 -0.61 5.72 -7.17
CA SER A 196 0.14 6.63 -8.05
C SER A 196 -0.75 7.76 -8.61
N TYR A 197 -1.95 7.41 -9.07
CA TYR A 197 -2.95 8.38 -9.54
C TYR A 197 -3.36 9.33 -8.41
N GLY A 198 -3.55 8.80 -7.19
CA GLY A 198 -3.83 9.58 -6.00
C GLY A 198 -2.72 10.56 -5.64
N LEU A 199 -1.46 10.12 -5.65
CA LEU A 199 -0.28 10.94 -5.35
C LEU A 199 -0.14 12.12 -6.32
N ALA A 200 -0.45 11.91 -7.60
CA ALA A 200 -0.39 12.96 -8.61
C ALA A 200 -1.60 13.89 -8.58
N CYS A 201 -2.83 13.34 -8.58
CA CYS A 201 -4.04 14.13 -8.82
C CYS A 201 -4.65 14.76 -7.56
N LEU A 202 -4.52 14.14 -6.37
CA LEU A 202 -5.09 14.67 -5.13
C LEU A 202 -4.61 16.12 -4.83
N PRO A 203 -3.29 16.41 -4.80
CA PRO A 203 -2.83 17.77 -4.53
C PRO A 203 -3.27 18.76 -5.63
N ILE A 204 -3.23 18.35 -6.90
CA ILE A 204 -3.63 19.20 -8.03
C ILE A 204 -5.11 19.58 -7.95
N GLU A 205 -5.99 18.65 -7.59
CA GLU A 205 -7.42 18.93 -7.47
C GLU A 205 -7.74 19.88 -6.29
N LEU A 206 -6.97 19.81 -5.20
CA LEU A 206 -7.10 20.75 -4.08
C LEU A 206 -6.64 22.15 -4.44
N LEU A 207 -5.58 22.26 -5.26
CA LEU A 207 -5.04 23.51 -5.78
C LEU A 207 -5.89 24.12 -6.89
N LYS A 208 -6.63 23.28 -7.64
CA LYS A 208 -7.47 23.74 -8.75
C LYS A 208 -8.56 24.67 -8.24
N GLN A 209 -8.47 25.94 -8.64
CA GLN A 209 -9.51 26.92 -8.40
C GLN A 209 -10.58 26.74 -9.48
N LYS A 210 -11.85 26.70 -9.06
CA LYS A 210 -12.96 26.80 -10.01
C LYS A 210 -13.30 28.27 -10.15
N ASP A 211 -13.00 28.82 -11.30
CA ASP A 211 -13.39 30.19 -11.63
C ASP A 211 -14.88 30.17 -12.01
N ILE A 212 -15.72 30.60 -11.07
CA ILE A 212 -17.17 30.64 -11.23
C ILE A 212 -17.57 31.57 -12.39
N GLU A 213 -16.81 32.65 -12.61
CA GLU A 213 -17.11 33.62 -13.66
C GLU A 213 -16.76 33.07 -15.05
N TYR A 214 -15.64 32.33 -15.15
CA TYR A 214 -15.31 31.59 -16.36
C TYR A 214 -16.36 30.50 -16.66
N ASP A 215 -16.73 29.69 -15.67
CA ASP A 215 -17.75 28.63 -15.82
C ASP A 215 -19.09 29.22 -16.30
N LYS A 216 -19.50 30.37 -15.74
CA LYS A 216 -20.71 31.11 -16.13
C LYS A 216 -20.65 31.57 -17.59
N LYS A 217 -19.53 32.18 -18.02
CA LYS A 217 -19.31 32.60 -19.42
C LYS A 217 -19.33 31.42 -20.38
N GLU A 218 -18.71 30.29 -20.02
CA GLU A 218 -18.72 29.08 -20.84
C GLU A 218 -20.14 28.51 -21.01
N ILE A 219 -20.91 28.48 -19.92
CA ILE A 219 -22.31 28.01 -19.93
C ILE A 219 -23.19 28.89 -20.82
N GLU A 220 -23.07 30.21 -20.70
CA GLU A 220 -23.81 31.17 -21.53
C GLU A 220 -23.45 31.00 -23.01
N GLN A 221 -22.16 30.88 -23.32
CA GLN A 221 -21.69 30.63 -24.69
C GLN A 221 -22.25 29.30 -25.26
N ARG A 222 -22.21 28.22 -24.48
CA ARG A 222 -22.80 26.92 -24.88
C ARG A 222 -24.31 27.01 -25.09
N PHE A 223 -25.00 27.78 -24.25
CA PHE A 223 -26.44 27.98 -24.36
C PHE A 223 -26.80 28.72 -25.65
N GLU A 224 -26.07 29.79 -25.99
CA GLU A 224 -26.26 30.52 -27.26
C GLU A 224 -25.93 29.66 -28.48
N ASN A 225 -24.83 28.88 -28.46
CA ASN A 225 -24.52 27.94 -29.54
C ASN A 225 -25.64 26.91 -29.79
N LEU A 226 -26.27 26.40 -28.72
CA LEU A 226 -27.42 25.50 -28.83
C LEU A 226 -28.68 26.21 -29.36
N LYS A 227 -28.83 27.49 -29.08
CA LYS A 227 -29.93 28.33 -29.59
C LYS A 227 -29.77 28.64 -31.07
N GLU A 228 -28.56 28.94 -31.51
CA GLU A 228 -28.22 29.09 -32.92
C GLU A 228 -28.45 27.79 -33.69
N LYS A 229 -27.99 26.64 -33.17
CA LYS A 229 -28.25 25.33 -33.80
C LYS A 229 -29.73 25.04 -33.96
N GLU A 230 -30.54 25.31 -32.93
CA GLU A 230 -31.99 25.14 -33.03
C GLU A 230 -32.60 26.07 -34.09
N ALA A 231 -32.16 27.34 -34.16
CA ALA A 231 -32.62 28.29 -35.17
C ALA A 231 -32.24 27.88 -36.59
N LEU A 232 -31.03 27.36 -36.80
CA LEU A 232 -30.57 26.85 -38.09
C LEU A 232 -31.39 25.65 -38.57
N ILE A 233 -31.70 24.71 -37.68
CA ILE A 233 -32.57 23.56 -38.01
C ILE A 233 -33.97 24.06 -38.37
N LYS A 234 -34.55 24.96 -37.57
CA LYS A 234 -35.87 25.54 -37.86
C LYS A 234 -35.89 26.30 -39.18
N LYS A 235 -34.81 27.00 -39.55
CA LYS A 235 -34.71 27.74 -40.81
C LYS A 235 -34.67 26.83 -42.06
N LYS A 236 -34.28 25.56 -41.93
CA LYS A 236 -34.32 24.60 -43.04
C LYS A 236 -35.75 24.26 -43.48
N TYR A 237 -36.75 24.50 -42.63
CA TYR A 237 -38.13 24.11 -42.86
C TYR A 237 -39.04 25.34 -42.83
N ASN A 238 -39.83 25.56 -43.89
CA ASN A 238 -40.76 26.67 -43.96
C ASN A 238 -42.06 26.39 -43.19
N THR A 239 -42.45 25.11 -43.02
CA THR A 239 -43.62 24.72 -42.23
C THR A 239 -43.28 23.72 -41.11
N PRO A 240 -43.94 23.81 -39.93
CA PRO A 240 -43.66 22.94 -38.78
C PRO A 240 -43.89 21.44 -39.01
N ASN A 241 -44.75 21.10 -39.98
CA ASN A 241 -45.13 19.71 -40.27
C ASN A 241 -44.17 18.98 -41.22
N GLU A 242 -43.23 19.69 -41.85
CA GLU A 242 -42.25 19.12 -42.81
C GLU A 242 -40.92 18.71 -42.17
N ILE A 243 -40.76 18.89 -40.85
CA ILE A 243 -39.50 18.58 -40.17
C ILE A 243 -39.26 17.07 -40.19
N LYS A 244 -38.11 16.66 -40.74
CA LYS A 244 -37.65 15.26 -40.74
C LYS A 244 -37.59 14.68 -39.32
N GLU A 245 -37.84 13.38 -39.17
CA GLU A 245 -37.81 12.72 -37.85
C GLU A 245 -36.45 12.85 -37.16
N ASP A 246 -35.34 12.75 -37.90
CA ASP A 246 -34.00 12.93 -37.35
C ASP A 246 -33.80 14.33 -36.75
N ASP A 247 -34.25 15.37 -37.46
CA ASP A 247 -34.16 16.76 -37.01
C ASP A 247 -35.12 17.03 -35.83
N LYS A 248 -36.28 16.37 -35.77
CA LYS A 248 -37.16 16.41 -34.59
C LYS A 248 -36.48 15.81 -33.36
N LEU A 249 -35.81 14.66 -33.51
CA LEU A 249 -35.05 14.03 -32.44
C LEU A 249 -33.89 14.93 -31.98
N GLU A 250 -33.21 15.62 -32.91
CA GLU A 250 -32.13 16.55 -32.58
C GLU A 250 -32.65 17.77 -31.80
N ILE A 251 -33.79 18.36 -32.20
CA ILE A 251 -34.42 19.46 -31.46
C ILE A 251 -34.78 19.03 -30.03
N VAL A 252 -35.30 17.80 -29.84
CA VAL A 252 -35.60 17.26 -28.51
C VAL A 252 -34.33 17.11 -27.67
N LYS A 253 -33.23 16.60 -28.25
CA LYS A 253 -31.92 16.52 -27.57
C LYS A 253 -31.40 17.89 -27.17
N ILE A 254 -31.47 18.87 -28.08
CA ILE A 254 -31.05 20.26 -27.82
C ILE A 254 -31.87 20.86 -26.67
N ASN A 255 -33.19 20.69 -26.66
CA ASN A 255 -34.05 21.19 -25.59
C ASN A 255 -33.74 20.56 -24.23
N ASN A 256 -33.46 19.25 -24.20
CA ASN A 256 -33.01 18.57 -22.99
C ASN A 256 -31.68 19.12 -22.47
N MET A 257 -30.70 19.35 -23.36
CA MET A 257 -29.43 19.98 -22.98
C MET A 257 -29.64 21.40 -22.45
N LYS A 258 -30.41 22.25 -23.14
CA LYS A 258 -30.73 23.61 -22.67
C LYS A 258 -31.36 23.60 -21.27
N ARG A 259 -32.26 22.65 -20.99
CA ARG A 259 -32.88 22.50 -19.66
C ARG A 259 -31.87 22.06 -18.59
N LEU A 260 -30.87 21.25 -18.94
CA LEU A 260 -29.80 20.87 -18.02
C LEU A 260 -28.85 22.05 -17.74
N LEU A 261 -28.45 22.78 -18.79
CA LEU A 261 -27.61 23.98 -18.65
C LEU A 261 -28.31 25.07 -17.83
N SER A 262 -29.62 25.31 -18.05
CA SER A 262 -30.36 26.32 -17.28
C SER A 262 -30.47 25.97 -15.80
N LYS A 263 -30.73 24.69 -15.46
CA LYS A 263 -30.70 24.21 -14.08
C LYS A 263 -29.33 24.38 -13.43
N TYR A 264 -28.25 24.19 -14.18
CA TYR A 264 -26.90 24.36 -13.68
C TYR A 264 -26.56 25.84 -13.47
N ASN A 265 -26.94 26.72 -14.40
CA ASN A 265 -26.77 28.17 -14.28
C ASN A 265 -27.53 28.73 -13.07
N TYR A 266 -28.78 28.29 -12.85
CA TYR A 266 -29.56 28.66 -11.67
C TYR A 266 -28.83 28.29 -10.36
N LYS A 267 -28.23 27.09 -10.28
CA LYS A 267 -27.44 26.67 -9.11
C LYS A 267 -26.18 27.52 -8.91
N LEU A 268 -25.49 27.91 -9.98
CA LEU A 268 -24.35 28.81 -9.89
C LEU A 268 -24.77 30.19 -9.36
N GLN A 269 -25.87 30.75 -9.87
CA GLN A 269 -26.43 32.02 -9.38
C GLN A 269 -26.89 31.94 -7.92
N GLU A 270 -27.40 30.80 -7.48
CA GLU A 270 -27.78 30.57 -6.08
C GLU A 270 -26.53 30.59 -5.17
N ILE A 271 -25.44 29.94 -5.59
CA ILE A 271 -24.14 29.98 -4.88
C ILE A 271 -23.58 31.41 -4.86
N GLU A 272 -23.68 32.15 -5.96
CA GLU A 272 -23.25 33.55 -6.10
C GLU A 272 -24.06 34.48 -5.17
N LYS A 273 -25.39 34.38 -5.13
CA LYS A 273 -26.22 35.19 -4.20
C LYS A 273 -25.99 34.85 -2.74
N THR A 274 -25.74 33.59 -2.43
CA THR A 274 -25.41 33.15 -1.06
C THR A 274 -24.04 33.69 -0.60
N SER A 275 -23.19 34.13 -1.54
CA SER A 275 -21.87 34.72 -1.28
C SER A 275 -21.91 36.20 -0.84
N GLU A 276 -23.05 36.89 -0.88
CA GLU A 276 -23.14 38.28 -0.38
C GLU A 276 -23.30 38.39 1.16
N SER A 277 -23.37 37.26 1.87
CA SER A 277 -23.51 37.20 3.34
C SER A 277 -22.21 36.76 4.04
N TRP A 278 -22.19 36.69 5.37
CA TRP A 278 -21.06 36.24 6.21
C TRP A 278 -20.49 34.86 5.82
N VAL A 279 -21.24 34.11 5.01
CA VAL A 279 -20.86 32.85 4.37
C VAL A 279 -19.69 33.00 3.38
N SER A 280 -19.51 34.14 2.70
CA SER A 280 -18.34 34.35 1.82
C SER A 280 -17.03 34.48 2.57
N TYR A 281 -17.04 35.05 3.78
CA TYR A 281 -15.87 35.09 4.65
C TYR A 281 -15.49 33.66 5.08
N ILE A 282 -16.46 32.83 5.47
CA ILE A 282 -16.25 31.41 5.81
C ILE A 282 -15.79 30.60 4.58
N LEU A 283 -16.37 30.83 3.40
CA LEU A 283 -15.97 30.19 2.14
C LEU A 283 -14.55 30.60 1.72
N GLY A 284 -14.17 31.87 1.88
CA GLY A 284 -12.82 32.37 1.59
C GLY A 284 -11.77 31.77 2.52
N ILE A 285 -12.10 31.60 3.80
CA ILE A 285 -11.25 30.90 4.77
C ILE A 285 -11.13 29.42 4.39
N ALA A 286 -12.25 28.73 4.11
CA ALA A 286 -12.24 27.32 3.70
C ALA A 286 -11.44 27.10 2.41
N PHE A 287 -11.49 28.06 1.48
CA PHE A 287 -10.72 28.04 0.25
C PHE A 287 -9.22 28.20 0.49
N THR A 288 -8.82 29.14 1.33
CA THR A 288 -7.41 29.32 1.75
C THR A 288 -6.89 28.04 2.41
N PHE A 289 -7.66 27.43 3.30
CA PHE A 289 -7.31 26.14 3.90
C PHE A 289 -7.20 25.02 2.86
N ARG A 290 -8.07 24.99 1.84
CA ARG A 290 -8.01 23.99 0.77
C ARG A 290 -6.73 24.12 -0.06
N VAL A 291 -6.37 25.34 -0.46
CA VAL A 291 -5.14 25.61 -1.22
C VAL A 291 -3.90 25.29 -0.39
N LEU A 292 -3.88 25.69 0.89
CA LEU A 292 -2.78 25.37 1.81
C LEU A 292 -2.62 23.86 1.99
N THR A 293 -3.73 23.13 2.17
CA THR A 293 -3.72 21.66 2.26
C THR A 293 -3.22 21.04 0.96
N GLY A 294 -3.62 21.58 -0.20
CA GLY A 294 -3.12 21.16 -1.51
C GLY A 294 -1.61 21.35 -1.66
N LEU A 295 -1.07 22.49 -1.21
CA LEU A 295 0.37 22.75 -1.21
C LEU A 295 1.12 21.78 -0.29
N ILE A 296 0.61 21.53 0.92
CA ILE A 296 1.18 20.55 1.84
C ILE A 296 1.18 19.16 1.20
N PHE A 297 0.07 18.71 0.61
CA PHE A 297 0.04 17.41 -0.05
C PHE A 297 0.94 17.34 -1.28
N LEU A 298 1.15 18.44 -2.00
CA LEU A 298 2.08 18.48 -3.11
C LEU A 298 3.53 18.32 -2.63
N THR A 299 3.91 18.97 -1.51
CA THR A 299 5.25 18.81 -0.93
C THR A 299 5.47 17.39 -0.42
N PHE A 300 4.49 16.77 0.26
CA PHE A 300 4.56 15.37 0.67
C PHE A 300 4.75 14.43 -0.52
N SER A 301 3.93 14.56 -1.58
CA SER A 301 4.09 13.78 -2.82
C SER A 301 5.47 13.94 -3.43
N SER A 302 5.97 15.18 -3.50
CA SER A 302 7.28 15.48 -4.08
C SER A 302 8.42 14.86 -3.26
N ILE A 303 8.36 14.94 -1.92
CA ILE A 303 9.35 14.35 -1.03
C ILE A 303 9.39 12.82 -1.18
N ILE A 304 8.23 12.16 -1.24
CA ILE A 304 8.14 10.71 -1.44
C ILE A 304 8.71 10.33 -2.82
N TYR A 305 8.32 11.05 -3.87
CA TYR A 305 8.82 10.80 -5.23
C TYR A 305 10.35 10.96 -5.32
N LEU A 306 10.89 12.07 -4.81
CA LEU A 306 12.34 12.32 -4.81
C LEU A 306 13.11 11.28 -3.99
N SER A 307 12.55 10.84 -2.87
CA SER A 307 13.18 9.81 -2.03
C SER A 307 13.19 8.44 -2.72
N LEU A 308 12.10 8.06 -3.37
CA LEU A 308 12.04 6.84 -4.18
C LEU A 308 13.03 6.91 -5.35
N LEU A 309 13.07 8.03 -6.06
CA LEU A 309 13.98 8.23 -7.19
C LEU A 309 15.44 8.16 -6.73
N ALA A 310 15.79 8.81 -5.61
CA ALA A 310 17.14 8.74 -5.02
C ALA A 310 17.53 7.31 -4.68
N SER A 311 16.67 6.56 -3.96
CA SER A 311 16.96 5.18 -3.58
C SER A 311 17.07 4.22 -4.77
N ILE A 312 16.24 4.37 -5.79
CA ILE A 312 16.30 3.53 -7.00
C ILE A 312 17.56 3.86 -7.81
N THR A 313 17.91 5.14 -7.93
CA THR A 313 19.13 5.59 -8.59
C THR A 313 20.37 5.04 -7.89
N ASP A 314 20.39 5.09 -6.55
CA ASP A 314 21.47 4.54 -5.72
C ASP A 314 21.61 3.03 -5.95
N LYS A 315 20.50 2.28 -5.92
CA LYS A 315 20.44 0.84 -6.23
C LYS A 315 20.98 0.54 -7.62
N TYR A 316 20.63 1.35 -8.62
CA TYR A 316 21.00 1.11 -10.00
C TYR A 316 22.49 1.31 -10.25
N PHE A 317 23.08 2.40 -9.73
CA PHE A 317 24.48 2.74 -10.01
C PHE A 317 25.48 2.10 -9.04
N ASN A 318 25.11 1.90 -7.78
CA ASN A 318 26.05 1.48 -6.73
C ASN A 318 25.86 0.02 -6.27
N SER A 319 25.01 -0.76 -6.95
CA SER A 319 24.90 -2.19 -6.65
C SER A 319 26.08 -2.96 -7.23
N ILE A 320 26.68 -3.83 -6.41
CA ILE A 320 27.89 -4.59 -6.79
C ILE A 320 27.58 -5.62 -7.89
N CYS A 321 26.40 -6.22 -7.82
CA CYS A 321 26.03 -7.39 -8.60
C CYS A 321 24.73 -7.19 -9.41
N ALA A 322 24.28 -5.93 -9.56
CA ALA A 322 23.15 -5.51 -10.37
C ALA A 322 21.94 -6.47 -10.28
N TYR A 323 21.37 -6.87 -11.42
CA TYR A 323 20.21 -7.77 -11.47
C TYR A 323 20.50 -9.18 -10.92
N LYS A 324 21.76 -9.65 -10.91
CA LYS A 324 22.09 -11.00 -10.45
C LYS A 324 21.83 -11.14 -8.94
N CYS A 325 22.09 -10.10 -8.15
CA CYS A 325 21.80 -10.15 -6.72
C CYS A 325 20.57 -9.35 -6.30
N GLY A 326 19.73 -8.92 -7.25
CA GLY A 326 18.56 -8.11 -6.92
C GLY A 326 18.89 -6.69 -6.43
N PHE A 327 19.97 -6.10 -6.93
CA PHE A 327 20.42 -4.74 -6.62
C PHE A 327 20.70 -4.48 -5.13
N VAL A 328 21.38 -5.43 -4.47
CA VAL A 328 21.85 -5.25 -3.08
C VAL A 328 22.97 -4.21 -3.04
N LEU A 329 22.86 -3.24 -2.11
CA LEU A 329 23.91 -2.26 -1.84
C LEU A 329 24.77 -2.71 -0.67
N ASP A 330 26.05 -2.39 -0.78
CA ASP A 330 27.05 -2.62 0.26
C ASP A 330 26.96 -1.58 1.39
N GLN A 331 26.85 -0.31 1.02
CA GLN A 331 26.58 0.81 1.92
C GLN A 331 25.22 1.43 1.57
N ILE A 332 24.39 1.62 2.59
CA ILE A 332 23.06 2.20 2.43
C ILE A 332 23.17 3.73 2.38
N ASN A 333 22.47 4.35 1.42
CA ASN A 333 22.39 5.80 1.19
C ASN A 333 23.73 6.44 0.83
N THR A 334 24.31 6.05 -0.31
CA THR A 334 25.36 6.89 -0.91
C THR A 334 24.76 8.20 -1.43
N LEU A 335 23.51 8.15 -1.91
CA LEU A 335 22.72 9.32 -2.27
C LEU A 335 21.82 9.75 -1.10
N TYR A 336 21.71 11.08 -0.92
CA TYR A 336 20.90 11.64 0.15
C TYR A 336 19.40 11.40 -0.08
N ASN A 337 18.76 10.70 0.86
CA ASN A 337 17.33 10.46 0.87
C ASN A 337 16.65 11.33 1.94
N MET A 338 15.66 12.14 1.52
CA MET A 338 15.00 13.12 2.39
C MET A 338 14.12 12.48 3.46
N VAL A 339 13.29 11.49 3.08
CA VAL A 339 12.39 10.81 4.04
C VAL A 339 13.21 10.02 5.05
N ASP A 340 14.24 9.31 4.60
CA ASP A 340 15.14 8.56 5.46
C ASP A 340 15.81 9.45 6.52
N SER A 341 16.41 10.56 6.07
CA SER A 341 17.07 11.53 6.95
C SER A 341 16.10 12.13 7.98
N SER A 342 14.88 12.43 7.56
CA SER A 342 13.82 12.94 8.45
C SER A 342 13.44 11.91 9.51
N LEU A 343 13.16 10.67 9.12
CA LEU A 343 12.80 9.59 10.06
C LEU A 343 13.93 9.30 11.04
N MET A 344 15.18 9.27 10.56
CA MET A 344 16.38 9.13 11.39
C MET A 344 16.55 10.26 12.42
N PHE A 345 16.09 11.47 12.12
CA PHE A 345 16.10 12.59 13.06
C PHE A 345 15.02 12.42 14.12
N PHE A 346 13.78 12.12 13.71
CA PHE A 346 12.64 11.96 14.64
C PHE A 346 12.77 10.74 15.54
N SER A 347 13.41 9.66 15.07
CA SER A 347 13.63 8.44 15.86
C SER A 347 14.60 8.63 17.02
N LYS A 348 15.40 9.70 17.04
CA LYS A 348 16.20 10.09 18.22
C LYS A 348 15.32 10.54 19.38
N TYR A 349 14.13 11.04 19.08
CA TYR A 349 13.14 11.56 20.03
C TYR A 349 11.90 10.65 20.03
N PHE A 350 12.09 9.38 20.34
CA PHE A 350 10.99 8.42 20.39
C PHE A 350 9.86 8.91 21.32
N PRO A 351 8.56 8.87 20.93
CA PRO A 351 7.96 8.18 19.79
C PRO A 351 7.60 9.07 18.57
N LEU A 352 8.33 10.17 18.31
CA LEU A 352 7.96 11.10 17.22
C LEU A 352 8.00 10.45 15.82
N ASP A 353 8.84 9.45 15.60
CA ASP A 353 8.89 8.70 14.36
C ASP A 353 7.63 7.85 14.09
N ILE A 354 6.92 7.41 15.15
CA ILE A 354 5.57 6.82 15.02
C ILE A 354 4.60 7.82 14.36
N LEU A 355 4.63 9.09 14.76
CA LEU A 355 3.77 10.11 14.15
C LEU A 355 4.11 10.35 12.68
N VAL A 356 5.40 10.33 12.32
CA VAL A 356 5.83 10.51 10.94
C VAL A 356 5.40 9.33 10.07
N ILE A 357 5.64 8.09 10.51
CA ILE A 357 5.18 6.89 9.79
C ILE A 357 3.65 6.83 9.72
N ALA A 358 2.94 7.20 10.79
CA ALA A 358 1.48 7.31 10.79
C ALA A 358 0.99 8.34 9.76
N SER A 359 1.64 9.51 9.68
CA SER A 359 1.30 10.55 8.72
C SER A 359 1.52 10.09 7.27
N LEU A 360 2.62 9.39 7.02
CA LEU A 360 2.93 8.79 5.71
C LEU A 360 1.90 7.73 5.33
N ALA A 361 1.56 6.84 6.26
CA ALA A 361 0.56 5.79 6.03
C ALA A 361 -0.83 6.36 5.77
N LEU A 362 -1.25 7.36 6.56
CA LEU A 362 -2.53 8.05 6.38
C LEU A 362 -2.56 8.81 5.05
N TYR A 363 -1.46 9.45 4.66
CA TYR A 363 -1.35 10.15 3.39
C TYR A 363 -1.51 9.19 2.20
N ILE A 364 -0.77 8.07 2.21
CA ILE A 364 -0.89 7.00 1.21
C ILE A 364 -2.30 6.42 1.17
N PHE A 365 -2.93 6.22 2.34
CA PHE A 365 -4.32 5.78 2.44
C PHE A 365 -5.27 6.78 1.75
N CYS A 366 -5.16 8.08 2.08
CA CYS A 366 -5.96 9.14 1.47
C CYS A 366 -5.78 9.23 -0.05
N CYS A 367 -4.54 9.15 -0.55
CA CYS A 367 -4.26 9.09 -1.99
C CYS A 367 -4.91 7.88 -2.64
N SER A 368 -4.80 6.70 -2.02
CA SER A 368 -5.39 5.46 -2.55
C SER A 368 -6.93 5.52 -2.57
N VAL A 369 -7.56 6.04 -1.51
CA VAL A 369 -9.01 6.28 -1.46
C VAL A 369 -9.43 7.24 -2.57
N TYR A 370 -8.72 8.36 -2.74
CA TYR A 370 -9.01 9.33 -3.79
C TYR A 370 -8.91 8.70 -5.19
N GLY A 371 -7.86 7.89 -5.42
CA GLY A 371 -7.72 7.15 -6.67
C GLY A 371 -8.87 6.17 -6.92
N ILE A 372 -9.25 5.39 -5.91
CA ILE A 372 -10.37 4.43 -6.02
C ILE A 372 -11.71 5.14 -6.24
N VAL A 373 -11.97 6.27 -5.57
CA VAL A 373 -13.23 7.03 -5.72
C VAL A 373 -13.38 7.61 -7.13
N ASN A 374 -12.30 8.14 -7.70
CA ASN A 374 -12.34 8.80 -9.01
C ASN A 374 -12.24 7.82 -10.18
N VAL A 375 -11.32 6.86 -10.10
CA VAL A 375 -11.13 5.86 -11.17
C VAL A 375 -12.22 4.78 -11.12
N GLY A 376 -12.70 4.43 -9.92
CA GLY A 376 -13.52 3.25 -9.66
C GLY A 376 -12.68 1.97 -9.60
N ILE A 377 -13.20 0.92 -8.95
CA ILE A 377 -12.54 -0.39 -8.90
C ILE A 377 -12.77 -1.08 -10.25
N ARG A 378 -11.67 -1.29 -11.00
CA ARG A 378 -11.68 -1.94 -12.32
C ARG A 378 -10.83 -3.21 -12.31
N ILE A 379 -11.29 -4.24 -13.02
CA ILE A 379 -10.49 -5.43 -13.34
C ILE A 379 -10.32 -5.43 -14.86
N PHE A 380 -9.07 -5.48 -15.35
CA PHE A 380 -8.74 -5.46 -16.79
C PHE A 380 -9.58 -4.44 -17.59
N PHE A 381 -9.67 -3.20 -17.09
CA PHE A 381 -10.42 -2.07 -17.67
C PHE A 381 -11.94 -2.09 -17.53
N ILE A 382 -12.55 -3.16 -17.03
CA ILE A 382 -14.00 -3.24 -16.81
C ILE A 382 -14.36 -2.63 -15.45
N PRO A 383 -15.23 -1.60 -15.38
CA PRO A 383 -15.66 -1.03 -14.11
C PRO A 383 -16.62 -1.98 -13.38
N LEU A 384 -16.20 -2.45 -12.20
CA LEU A 384 -17.01 -3.35 -11.37
C LEU A 384 -17.75 -2.59 -10.27
N TYR A 385 -17.03 -1.74 -9.53
CA TYR A 385 -17.58 -1.03 -8.39
C TYR A 385 -17.16 0.43 -8.38
N LYS A 386 -18.09 1.31 -8.00
CA LYS A 386 -17.83 2.75 -7.84
C LYS A 386 -18.16 3.17 -6.42
N LEU A 387 -17.17 3.77 -5.74
CA LEU A 387 -17.35 4.32 -4.40
C LEU A 387 -18.02 5.69 -4.50
N LYS A 388 -19.09 5.88 -3.73
CA LYS A 388 -19.81 7.14 -3.59
C LYS A 388 -20.12 7.40 -2.12
N PRO A 389 -19.81 8.59 -1.57
CA PRO A 389 -20.15 8.93 -0.20
C PRO A 389 -21.65 8.67 0.10
N LYS A 390 -21.94 8.03 1.23
CA LYS A 390 -23.28 7.64 1.71
C LYS A 390 -24.14 6.80 0.74
N LYS A 391 -23.57 6.33 -0.36
CA LYS A 391 -24.28 5.58 -1.42
C LYS A 391 -23.56 4.30 -1.80
N THR A 392 -22.51 3.93 -1.08
CA THR A 392 -21.76 2.72 -1.38
C THR A 392 -22.41 1.51 -0.71
N SER A 393 -22.50 0.41 -1.44
CA SER A 393 -23.00 -0.85 -0.90
C SER A 393 -21.98 -1.48 0.08
N PRO A 394 -22.42 -2.24 1.10
CA PRO A 394 -21.51 -2.93 2.02
C PRO A 394 -20.56 -3.91 1.32
N GLU A 395 -21.03 -4.61 0.28
CA GLU A 395 -20.19 -5.50 -0.55
C GLU A 395 -19.03 -4.74 -1.21
N THR A 396 -19.30 -3.54 -1.73
CA THR A 396 -18.26 -2.69 -2.31
C THR A 396 -17.23 -2.25 -1.26
N MET A 397 -17.63 -2.04 0.00
CA MET A 397 -16.69 -1.74 1.07
C MET A 397 -15.78 -2.93 1.39
N LEU A 398 -16.27 -4.16 1.29
CA LEU A 398 -15.44 -5.36 1.45
C LEU A 398 -14.40 -5.48 0.32
N VAL A 399 -14.80 -5.22 -0.93
CA VAL A 399 -13.85 -5.19 -2.06
C VAL A 399 -12.84 -4.06 -1.91
N PHE A 400 -13.26 -2.88 -1.44
CA PHE A 400 -12.34 -1.81 -1.08
C PHE A 400 -11.35 -2.26 -0.01
N CYS A 401 -11.82 -2.94 1.04
CA CYS A 401 -10.96 -3.45 2.11
C CYS A 401 -9.91 -4.43 1.58
N PHE A 402 -10.30 -5.36 0.71
CA PHE A 402 -9.37 -6.27 0.01
C PHE A 402 -8.26 -5.50 -0.72
N VAL A 403 -8.62 -4.47 -1.49
CA VAL A 403 -7.66 -3.63 -2.22
C VAL A 403 -6.75 -2.87 -1.25
N MET A 404 -7.30 -2.32 -0.17
CA MET A 404 -6.52 -1.56 0.82
C MET A 404 -5.54 -2.42 1.61
N ILE A 405 -5.89 -3.65 1.98
CA ILE A 405 -4.95 -4.59 2.62
C ILE A 405 -3.71 -4.79 1.73
N HIS A 406 -3.94 -5.02 0.44
CA HIS A 406 -2.84 -5.23 -0.52
C HIS A 406 -2.00 -3.97 -0.73
N ILE A 407 -2.62 -2.78 -0.83
CA ILE A 407 -1.92 -1.51 -0.95
C ILE A 407 -1.06 -1.25 0.28
N ILE A 408 -1.59 -1.45 1.49
CA ILE A 408 -0.82 -1.22 2.74
C ILE A 408 0.29 -2.24 2.89
N LEU A 409 0.09 -3.49 2.48
CA LEU A 409 1.16 -4.49 2.46
C LEU A 409 2.32 -4.06 1.53
N VAL A 410 2.01 -3.46 0.38
CA VAL A 410 3.03 -2.84 -0.50
C VAL A 410 3.69 -1.64 0.18
N LEU A 411 2.96 -0.81 0.93
CA LEU A 411 3.57 0.27 1.71
C LEU A 411 4.63 -0.28 2.67
N VAL A 412 4.31 -1.31 3.45
CA VAL A 412 5.24 -1.93 4.41
C VAL A 412 6.52 -2.39 3.72
N MET A 413 6.42 -3.04 2.56
CA MET A 413 7.60 -3.50 1.81
C MET A 413 8.35 -2.36 1.12
N SER A 414 7.63 -1.37 0.60
CA SER A 414 8.24 -0.21 -0.06
C SER A 414 8.89 0.76 0.90
N LEU A 415 8.58 0.73 2.20
CA LEU A 415 9.28 1.52 3.23
C LEU A 415 10.79 1.22 3.25
N LEU A 416 11.22 -0.01 2.95
CA LEU A 416 12.63 -0.37 2.78
C LEU A 416 13.29 0.27 1.55
N THR A 417 12.52 0.88 0.66
CA THR A 417 13.02 1.69 -0.46
C THR A 417 12.79 3.18 -0.22
N ILE A 418 11.71 3.58 0.46
CA ILE A 418 11.43 4.97 0.82
C ILE A 418 12.44 5.47 1.86
N ALA A 419 12.76 4.67 2.87
CA ALA A 419 13.64 5.02 3.98
C ALA A 419 14.55 3.82 4.36
N PRO A 420 15.51 3.45 3.49
CA PRO A 420 16.23 2.19 3.61
C PRO A 420 17.08 2.07 4.88
N ASN A 421 17.72 3.16 5.34
CA ASN A 421 18.61 3.11 6.51
C ASN A 421 17.80 3.14 7.81
N TYR A 422 16.78 3.99 7.89
CA TYR A 422 15.87 4.02 9.04
C TYR A 422 15.23 2.64 9.29
N VAL A 423 14.65 2.03 8.26
CA VAL A 423 13.94 0.75 8.42
C VAL A 423 14.90 -0.41 8.67
N THR A 424 16.13 -0.36 8.14
CA THR A 424 17.10 -1.45 8.30
C THR A 424 17.84 -1.40 9.63
N TYR A 425 18.50 -0.28 9.94
CA TYR A 425 19.40 -0.17 11.10
C TYR A 425 18.94 0.89 12.11
N GLY A 426 18.01 1.77 11.74
CA GLY A 426 17.61 2.88 12.60
C GLY A 426 18.79 3.77 12.97
N VAL A 427 18.82 4.26 14.21
CA VAL A 427 19.86 5.18 14.71
C VAL A 427 21.19 4.51 15.09
N GLN A 428 21.34 3.20 14.89
CA GLN A 428 22.55 2.45 15.25
C GLN A 428 23.79 3.00 14.51
N LYS A 429 24.89 3.15 15.24
CA LYS A 429 26.19 3.63 14.73
C LYS A 429 27.32 2.93 15.44
N ILE A 430 28.43 2.76 14.73
CA ILE A 430 29.66 2.19 15.27
C ILE A 430 30.62 3.33 15.60
N LYS A 431 31.20 3.27 16.80
CA LYS A 431 32.32 4.11 17.19
C LYS A 431 33.60 3.37 16.80
N ILE A 432 34.42 3.96 15.93
CA ILE A 432 35.64 3.32 15.42
C ILE A 432 36.84 3.67 16.29
N ASP A 433 36.97 4.94 16.68
CA ASP A 433 37.98 5.40 17.63
C ASP A 433 37.56 6.76 18.21
N ASP A 434 38.13 7.16 19.36
CA ASP A 434 37.80 8.45 20.01
C ASP A 434 38.12 9.67 19.12
N GLU A 435 39.05 9.54 18.16
CA GLU A 435 39.48 10.62 17.27
C GLU A 435 38.81 10.61 15.88
N ILE A 436 38.30 9.46 15.40
CA ILE A 436 37.86 9.26 14.00
C ILE A 436 36.32 9.40 13.84
N GLY A 437 35.57 9.37 14.94
CA GLY A 437 34.13 9.61 14.95
C GLY A 437 33.27 8.37 14.74
N TYR A 438 32.02 8.57 14.30
CA TYR A 438 31.00 7.52 14.17
C TYR A 438 30.70 7.17 12.72
N ILE A 439 30.67 5.87 12.39
CA ILE A 439 30.25 5.36 11.07
C ILE A 439 28.86 4.73 11.14
N LYS A 440 28.10 4.82 10.04
CA LYS A 440 26.78 4.20 9.89
C LYS A 440 26.90 2.68 9.72
N CYS A 441 25.93 1.95 10.24
CA CYS A 441 25.81 0.51 10.01
C CYS A 441 25.65 0.18 8.51
N SER A 442 26.25 -0.92 8.08
CA SER A 442 26.17 -1.41 6.70
C SER A 442 26.24 -2.94 6.65
N LEU A 443 26.04 -3.56 5.48
CA LEU A 443 26.15 -5.02 5.36
C LEU A 443 27.56 -5.53 5.69
N LYS A 444 28.60 -4.69 5.56
CA LYS A 444 29.99 -5.00 5.94
C LYS A 444 30.27 -4.87 7.43
N THR A 445 29.43 -4.18 8.20
CA THR A 445 29.65 -4.06 9.64
C THR A 445 29.40 -5.37 10.40
N ASP A 446 30.01 -5.53 11.57
CA ASP A 446 29.82 -6.71 12.41
C ASP A 446 28.34 -6.82 12.86
N LYS A 447 27.76 -8.01 12.68
CA LYS A 447 26.39 -8.34 13.06
C LYS A 447 26.16 -8.29 14.57
N HIS A 448 27.21 -8.44 15.37
CA HIS A 448 27.11 -8.32 16.82
C HIS A 448 26.94 -6.86 17.27
N ILE A 449 27.40 -5.90 16.47
CA ILE A 449 27.35 -4.46 16.77
C ILE A 449 26.14 -3.79 16.09
N CYS A 450 25.88 -4.12 14.82
CA CYS A 450 24.79 -3.55 14.03
C CYS A 450 23.79 -4.65 13.66
N LYS A 451 22.62 -4.66 14.30
CA LYS A 451 21.54 -5.61 14.00
C LYS A 451 20.46 -4.99 13.12
N MET A 452 20.13 -5.71 12.06
CA MET A 452 19.01 -5.37 11.18
C MET A 452 17.66 -5.58 11.89
N SER A 453 16.68 -4.74 11.55
CA SER A 453 15.30 -4.93 12.00
C SER A 453 14.70 -6.25 11.52
N VAL A 454 13.75 -6.80 12.27
CA VAL A 454 13.16 -8.09 11.91
C VAL A 454 12.41 -8.01 10.57
N LEU A 455 11.77 -6.86 10.30
CA LEU A 455 11.14 -6.59 9.01
C LEU A 455 12.16 -6.61 7.86
N SER A 456 13.30 -5.95 8.01
CA SER A 456 14.34 -5.88 6.96
C SER A 456 15.02 -7.23 6.71
N VAL A 457 15.22 -8.04 7.76
CA VAL A 457 15.71 -9.43 7.63
C VAL A 457 14.71 -10.26 6.84
N SER A 458 13.42 -10.19 7.20
CA SER A 458 12.36 -10.95 6.52
C SER A 458 12.25 -10.58 5.04
N HIS A 459 12.32 -9.28 4.72
CA HIS A 459 12.31 -8.81 3.33
C HIS A 459 13.57 -9.21 2.56
N THR A 460 14.76 -9.13 3.17
CA THR A 460 16.01 -9.57 2.52
C THR A 460 15.98 -11.06 2.21
N LEU A 461 15.42 -11.86 3.12
CA LEU A 461 15.25 -13.29 2.89
C LEU A 461 14.25 -13.54 1.75
N GLN A 462 13.19 -12.74 1.66
CA GLN A 462 12.23 -12.81 0.56
C GLN A 462 12.83 -12.37 -0.79
N THR A 463 13.63 -11.31 -0.87
CA THR A 463 14.28 -10.96 -2.14
C THR A 463 15.28 -12.04 -2.57
N ALA A 464 15.98 -12.65 -1.61
CA ALA A 464 16.86 -13.78 -1.87
C ALA A 464 16.12 -15.03 -2.37
N THR A 465 14.87 -15.27 -1.97
CA THR A 465 14.03 -16.36 -2.51
C THR A 465 13.49 -16.09 -3.91
N PHE A 466 13.60 -14.87 -4.46
CA PHE A 466 13.29 -14.61 -5.88
C PHE A 466 14.56 -14.49 -6.73
N PHE A 467 15.70 -14.12 -6.14
CA PHE A 467 16.99 -13.97 -6.82
C PHE A 467 18.07 -14.86 -6.17
N PRO A 468 18.24 -16.13 -6.64
CA PRO A 468 19.13 -17.13 -6.00
C PRO A 468 20.59 -16.70 -5.90
N THR A 469 21.09 -15.94 -6.87
CA THR A 469 22.46 -15.43 -6.89
C THR A 469 22.73 -14.36 -5.82
N GLY A 470 21.69 -13.72 -5.28
CA GLY A 470 21.79 -12.80 -4.13
C GLY A 470 22.00 -13.51 -2.80
N SER A 471 21.35 -14.68 -2.60
CA SER A 471 21.58 -15.54 -1.42
C SER A 471 23.02 -16.05 -1.37
N LEU A 472 23.57 -16.43 -2.52
CA LEU A 472 24.95 -16.87 -2.65
C LEU A 472 25.95 -15.74 -2.36
N TYR A 473 25.65 -14.50 -2.77
CA TYR A 473 26.47 -13.33 -2.47
C TYR A 473 26.45 -12.96 -0.99
N LEU A 474 25.29 -12.99 -0.34
CA LEU A 474 25.15 -12.76 1.11
C LEU A 474 25.85 -13.87 1.92
N SER A 475 25.71 -15.13 1.51
CA SER A 475 26.42 -16.27 2.13
C SER A 475 27.93 -16.27 1.82
N TYR A 476 28.35 -15.71 0.68
CA TYR A 476 29.75 -15.52 0.32
C TYR A 476 30.38 -14.37 1.12
N LEU A 477 29.67 -13.26 1.32
CA LEU A 477 30.11 -12.17 2.20
C LEU A 477 30.17 -12.62 3.67
N ASP A 478 29.23 -13.44 4.13
CA ASP A 478 29.28 -14.04 5.47
C ASP A 478 30.50 -14.98 5.60
N ARG A 479 30.76 -15.84 4.60
CA ARG A 479 31.95 -16.70 4.60
C ARG A 479 33.26 -15.93 4.51
N LEU A 480 33.32 -14.84 3.75
CA LEU A 480 34.51 -13.99 3.68
C LEU A 480 34.79 -13.29 5.00
N LYS A 481 33.74 -12.88 5.75
CA LYS A 481 33.91 -12.34 7.11
C LYS A 481 34.34 -13.39 8.13
N ASP A 482 33.80 -14.60 8.06
CA ASP A 482 34.25 -15.71 8.91
C ASP A 482 35.71 -16.10 8.60
N LEU A 483 36.16 -15.89 7.36
CA LEU A 483 37.55 -16.04 6.95
C LEU A 483 38.44 -14.86 7.39
N ASP A 484 37.97 -13.62 7.34
CA ASP A 484 38.69 -12.43 7.85
C ASP A 484 38.81 -12.43 9.39
N MET A 485 37.80 -12.92 10.12
CA MET A 485 37.92 -13.13 11.57
C MET A 485 38.87 -14.27 11.93
N ASN A 486 38.99 -15.29 11.05
CA ASN A 486 40.01 -16.32 11.20
C ASN A 486 41.39 -15.86 10.72
N SER A 487 41.50 -14.81 9.87
CA SER A 487 42.79 -14.32 9.39
C SER A 487 43.61 -13.57 10.44
N GLU A 488 42.99 -13.06 11.52
CA GLU A 488 43.75 -12.64 12.72
C GLU A 488 44.47 -13.80 13.41
N SER A 489 44.13 -15.06 13.07
CA SER A 489 44.87 -16.27 13.47
C SER A 489 45.63 -16.95 12.32
N LEU A 490 45.50 -16.45 11.08
CA LEU A 490 46.04 -17.08 9.86
C LEU A 490 47.15 -16.27 9.17
N ASP A 491 47.57 -15.14 9.74
CA ASP A 491 48.77 -14.42 9.28
C ASP A 491 50.08 -15.18 9.55
N GLU A 492 50.02 -16.31 10.28
CA GLU A 492 51.19 -17.17 10.53
C GLU A 492 51.34 -18.33 9.52
N GLN A 493 50.36 -18.59 8.64
CA GLN A 493 50.39 -19.77 7.75
C GLN A 493 50.32 -19.53 6.23
N MET A 494 50.04 -18.32 5.74
CA MET A 494 49.85 -18.09 4.30
C MET A 494 51.03 -17.42 3.56
N ASN A 495 52.25 -17.53 4.08
CA ASN A 495 53.47 -17.08 3.39
C ASN A 495 54.01 -18.05 2.32
N LEU A 496 53.20 -19.00 1.83
CA LEU A 496 53.62 -19.95 0.80
C LEU A 496 52.45 -20.33 -0.11
N LEU A 497 52.26 -19.59 -1.21
CA LEU A 497 52.19 -20.12 -2.60
C LEU A 497 51.56 -19.08 -3.58
N PRO A 498 52.01 -19.04 -4.85
CA PRO A 498 51.85 -17.88 -5.73
C PRO A 498 50.53 -17.84 -6.52
N LEU A 499 50.12 -16.59 -6.83
CA LEU A 499 49.06 -16.21 -7.76
C LEU A 499 49.33 -16.75 -9.18
N GLU A 500 48.62 -17.79 -9.59
CA GLU A 500 48.40 -18.06 -11.01
C GLU A 500 47.16 -18.94 -11.21
N LYS A 501 46.01 -18.28 -11.48
CA LYS A 501 44.83 -18.73 -12.25
C LYS A 501 43.56 -18.04 -11.75
N LEU A 502 43.26 -16.88 -12.35
CA LEU A 502 41.90 -16.36 -12.52
C LEU A 502 41.93 -15.44 -13.74
N THR A 503 41.84 -16.08 -14.91
CA THR A 503 41.37 -15.53 -16.18
C THR A 503 40.16 -16.35 -16.60
#